data_AF-A0AAD4MIQ1-F1
#
_entry.id   AF-A0AAD4MIQ1-F1
#
_cell.length_a   1.000
_cell.length_b   1.000
_cell.length_c   1.000
_cell.angle_alpha   90.00
_cell.angle_beta   90.00
_cell.angle_gamma   90.00
#
_symmetry.space_group_name_H-M   'P 1'
#
loop_
_entity.id
_entity.type
_entity.pdbx_description
1 polymer ?
#
loop_
_entity_poly.entity_id
_entity_poly.type
_entity_poly.pdbx_seq_one_letter_code
_entity_poly.pdbx_strand_id
1 'polypeptide(L)'
;MRLTRDIFSMQSASTAQKKRMSIHAALHHVTHYKYDRLVQLGPQVVRLRPAPHCRSNVISYSLRVEPAEHFVNWMQDPFANYQARLVFPEKTREFKVTVDLVVEMAVYNPFDFFLEPQAENFPFKYTPSQAEELAPYLVADPVTPLLQAYLDKIDRKEQRTIDFLVGFEPAGPEDVNYLIRMEPGLTPDVKALDGPSGTTVDFTDLHAWCEVFLPGAGWIGLDATSGLLAGEGHIPLACTPTPSSAAPIEGGVDESEVEFSHDMKVTRIYESPRVTKPYTEDQWADVLALGEAVDARLKAGDVRLTMGGEPTYVATTDRDAPEWNTDALGPTKRGYATELVHKLRAEYGKGGFLHFGQGKWYPGEQLPRWALSIFWRADGQPLWHDPDLFADERFPTHYTSEDARRFTNLLAQKLGLTERYIQPGYEDIFYYLWRERRLPVNVDPFDSKLDDELERVRLRRVFTQKLDAVVGYMLPLEPGNANRDAPGSKARPGRPAPGSCATTGSISSPAIRPWAIACRSTRSHGSARATIPT
;
A
#
# COMPACT_ATOMS: atom_id res chain seq x y z
N MET A 1 14.21 -36.44 -12.69
CA MET A 1 14.01 -35.58 -13.89
C MET A 1 12.53 -35.28 -14.22
N ARG A 2 11.55 -35.70 -13.40
CA ARG A 2 10.12 -35.30 -13.56
C ARG A 2 9.67 -34.16 -12.63
N LEU A 3 10.32 -33.95 -11.49
CA LEU A 3 9.99 -32.89 -10.52
C LEU A 3 10.30 -31.46 -11.00
N THR A 4 11.24 -31.28 -11.93
CA THR A 4 11.60 -29.95 -12.46
C THR A 4 10.65 -29.42 -13.53
N ARG A 5 9.77 -30.27 -14.08
CA ARG A 5 8.76 -29.86 -15.09
C ARG A 5 7.52 -29.24 -14.44
N ASP A 6 7.15 -29.69 -13.24
CA ASP A 6 5.96 -29.20 -12.54
C ASP A 6 6.18 -27.81 -11.90
N ILE A 7 7.43 -27.49 -11.50
CA ILE A 7 7.77 -26.18 -10.94
C ILE A 7 7.70 -25.07 -12.02
N PHE A 8 8.13 -25.37 -13.25
CA PHE A 8 7.97 -24.44 -14.38
C PHE A 8 6.50 -24.30 -14.80
N SER A 9 5.69 -25.35 -14.67
CA SER A 9 4.23 -25.31 -14.92
C SER A 9 3.48 -24.47 -13.89
N MET A 10 3.91 -24.46 -12.61
CA MET A 10 3.32 -23.65 -11.56
C MET A 10 3.67 -22.15 -11.69
N GLN A 11 4.87 -21.81 -12.15
CA GLN A 11 5.22 -20.41 -12.45
C GLN A 11 4.47 -19.87 -13.67
N SER A 12 4.21 -20.69 -14.70
CA SER A 12 3.33 -20.30 -15.81
C SER A 12 1.85 -20.21 -15.41
N ALA A 13 1.41 -20.99 -14.41
CA ALA A 13 0.06 -20.90 -13.87
C ALA A 13 -0.13 -19.63 -13.02
N SER A 14 0.89 -19.18 -12.29
CA SER A 14 0.88 -17.88 -11.58
C SER A 14 0.72 -16.69 -12.52
N THR A 15 1.26 -16.76 -13.76
CA THR A 15 1.04 -15.72 -14.77
C THR A 15 -0.35 -15.81 -15.40
N ALA A 16 -0.93 -17.01 -15.52
CA ALA A 16 -2.30 -17.23 -16.01
C ALA A 16 -3.39 -16.90 -14.95
N GLN A 17 -3.03 -16.92 -13.67
CA GLN A 17 -3.93 -16.62 -12.55
C GLN A 17 -3.97 -15.13 -12.19
N LYS A 18 -3.31 -14.29 -12.99
CA LYS A 18 -3.58 -12.85 -13.09
C LYS A 18 -4.70 -12.58 -14.11
N LYS A 19 -5.67 -13.49 -14.22
CA LYS A 19 -7.01 -13.16 -14.73
C LYS A 19 -7.56 -12.15 -13.73
N ARG A 20 -7.35 -10.85 -14.02
CA ARG A 20 -7.89 -9.73 -13.24
C ARG A 20 -9.36 -10.07 -12.96
N MET A 21 -9.79 -9.90 -11.72
CA MET A 21 -11.21 -9.98 -11.37
C MET A 21 -11.93 -8.93 -12.21
N SER A 22 -12.52 -9.36 -13.33
CA SER A 22 -13.10 -8.48 -14.31
C SER A 22 -14.57 -8.80 -14.53
N ILE A 23 -15.39 -7.76 -14.51
CA ILE A 23 -16.81 -7.82 -14.86
C ILE A 23 -16.89 -7.44 -16.33
N HIS A 24 -17.54 -8.26 -17.14
CA HIS A 24 -18.04 -7.78 -18.42
C HIS A 24 -19.43 -7.20 -18.21
N ALA A 25 -19.57 -5.90 -18.39
CA ALA A 25 -20.84 -5.20 -18.31
C ALA A 25 -21.26 -4.73 -19.71
N ALA A 26 -22.51 -4.98 -20.07
CA ALA A 26 -23.19 -4.34 -21.19
C ALA A 26 -23.95 -3.12 -20.66
N LEU A 27 -23.76 -1.99 -21.33
CA LEU A 27 -24.45 -0.73 -21.09
C LEU A 27 -25.25 -0.40 -22.33
N HIS A 28 -26.53 -0.10 -22.13
CA HIS A 28 -27.43 0.40 -23.15
C HIS A 28 -27.88 1.80 -22.75
N HIS A 29 -27.79 2.73 -23.68
CA HIS A 29 -28.19 4.13 -23.49
C HIS A 29 -29.04 4.59 -24.66
N VAL A 30 -30.17 5.22 -24.38
CA VAL A 30 -31.02 5.88 -25.35
C VAL A 30 -31.34 7.28 -24.86
N THR A 31 -31.05 8.27 -25.70
CA THR A 31 -31.57 9.63 -25.54
C THR A 31 -32.44 9.96 -26.74
N HIS A 32 -33.67 10.40 -26.51
CA HIS A 32 -34.67 10.62 -27.55
C HIS A 32 -35.41 11.94 -27.34
N TYR A 33 -35.31 12.80 -28.34
CA TYR A 33 -36.02 14.06 -28.48
C TYR A 33 -37.12 13.89 -29.53
N LYS A 34 -38.37 14.18 -29.18
CA LYS A 34 -39.49 14.28 -30.12
C LYS A 34 -39.96 15.72 -30.18
N TYR A 35 -40.18 16.20 -31.39
CA TYR A 35 -40.56 17.57 -31.68
C TYR A 35 -42.04 17.62 -32.10
N ASP A 36 -42.77 18.64 -31.62
CA ASP A 36 -44.17 18.88 -31.98
C ASP A 36 -44.35 19.18 -33.49
N ARG A 37 -43.28 19.62 -34.17
CA ARG A 37 -43.23 20.00 -35.59
C ARG A 37 -41.97 19.48 -36.29
N LEU A 38 -41.92 19.64 -37.61
CA LEU A 38 -40.69 19.40 -38.39
C LEU A 38 -39.68 20.50 -38.09
N VAL A 39 -38.53 20.14 -37.53
CA VAL A 39 -37.44 21.05 -37.18
C VAL A 39 -36.21 20.79 -38.04
N GLN A 40 -35.48 21.85 -38.36
CA GLN A 40 -34.11 21.72 -38.84
C GLN A 40 -33.20 21.48 -37.65
N LEU A 41 -32.43 20.39 -37.70
CA LEU A 41 -31.33 20.19 -36.77
C LEU A 41 -30.09 20.89 -37.33
N GLY A 42 -29.54 21.83 -36.56
CA GLY A 42 -28.19 22.34 -36.80
C GLY A 42 -27.14 21.25 -36.51
N PRO A 43 -25.85 21.56 -36.70
CA PRO A 43 -24.78 20.62 -36.36
C PRO A 43 -24.91 20.15 -34.91
N GLN A 44 -25.00 18.84 -34.71
CA GLN A 44 -25.01 18.20 -33.40
C GLN A 44 -23.64 17.63 -33.08
N VAL A 45 -23.29 17.54 -31.81
CA VAL A 45 -22.09 16.89 -31.31
C VAL A 45 -22.50 15.90 -30.24
N VAL A 46 -22.08 14.64 -30.40
CA VAL A 46 -22.33 13.56 -29.45
C VAL A 46 -21.01 13.09 -28.84
N ARG A 47 -20.93 13.10 -27.50
CA ARG A 47 -19.79 12.70 -26.65
C ARG A 47 -20.12 11.50 -25.79
N LEU A 48 -20.73 10.48 -26.39
CA LEU A 48 -21.16 9.25 -25.69
C LEU A 48 -20.23 8.06 -25.93
N ARG A 49 -19.03 8.30 -26.47
CA ARG A 49 -17.98 7.28 -26.63
C ARG A 49 -16.99 7.41 -25.48
N PRO A 50 -16.60 6.31 -24.81
CA PRO A 50 -15.57 6.35 -23.77
C PRO A 50 -14.30 7.04 -24.27
N ALA A 51 -13.79 7.96 -23.46
CA ALA A 51 -12.63 8.78 -23.79
C ALA A 51 -11.33 7.95 -23.81
N PRO A 52 -10.27 8.40 -24.51
CA PRO A 52 -9.03 7.61 -24.68
C PRO A 52 -8.33 7.22 -23.37
N HIS A 53 -8.45 8.05 -22.32
CA HIS A 53 -7.85 7.79 -21.01
C HIS A 53 -8.74 6.91 -20.10
N CYS A 54 -9.85 6.37 -20.62
CA CYS A 54 -10.65 5.39 -19.90
C CYS A 54 -9.78 4.17 -19.54
N ARG A 55 -9.75 3.82 -18.24
CA ARG A 55 -8.98 2.66 -17.75
C ARG A 55 -9.71 1.33 -18.00
N SER A 56 -11.03 1.37 -18.14
CA SER A 56 -11.84 0.19 -18.45
C SER A 56 -11.63 -0.22 -19.91
N ASN A 57 -11.43 -1.51 -20.14
CA ASN A 57 -11.16 -2.02 -21.47
C ASN A 57 -12.49 -2.11 -22.25
N VAL A 58 -12.63 -1.29 -23.30
CA VAL A 58 -13.82 -1.25 -24.15
C VAL A 58 -13.77 -2.40 -25.15
N ILE A 59 -14.61 -3.43 -24.94
CA ILE A 59 -14.69 -4.61 -25.79
C ILE A 59 -15.43 -4.29 -27.09
N SER A 60 -16.55 -3.58 -26.99
CA SER A 60 -17.33 -3.16 -28.16
C SER A 60 -18.09 -1.88 -27.90
N TYR A 61 -18.22 -1.05 -28.94
CA TYR A 61 -18.98 0.18 -28.92
C TYR A 61 -19.80 0.31 -30.20
N SER A 62 -21.06 0.71 -30.08
CA SER A 62 -21.96 1.00 -31.19
C SER A 62 -22.68 2.32 -30.93
N LEU A 63 -22.77 3.15 -31.97
CA LEU A 63 -23.55 4.38 -31.99
C LEU A 63 -24.56 4.28 -33.13
N ARG A 64 -25.85 4.36 -32.80
CA ARG A 64 -26.93 4.48 -33.77
C ARG A 64 -27.62 5.82 -33.58
N VAL A 65 -27.80 6.54 -34.67
CA VAL A 65 -28.44 7.85 -34.69
C VAL A 65 -29.63 7.80 -35.65
N GLU A 66 -30.76 8.31 -35.20
CA GLU A 66 -31.97 8.50 -35.98
C GLU A 66 -32.29 10.01 -36.00
N PRO A 67 -32.61 10.60 -37.16
CA PRO A 67 -32.90 9.98 -38.47
C PRO A 67 -31.70 9.28 -39.12
N ALA A 68 -31.96 8.20 -39.86
CA ALA A 68 -30.91 7.36 -40.45
C ALA A 68 -30.09 8.10 -41.52
N GLU A 69 -30.70 9.04 -42.25
CA GLU A 69 -30.01 9.90 -43.21
C GLU A 69 -29.34 11.07 -42.50
N HIS A 70 -28.04 10.93 -42.23
CA HIS A 70 -27.20 11.98 -41.66
C HIS A 70 -25.74 11.79 -42.07
N PHE A 71 -24.97 12.86 -41.98
CA PHE A 71 -23.52 12.80 -42.08
C PHE A 71 -22.93 12.72 -40.69
N VAL A 72 -22.02 11.77 -40.46
CA VAL A 72 -21.24 11.65 -39.22
C VAL A 72 -19.77 11.86 -39.50
N ASN A 73 -19.14 12.77 -38.75
CA ASN A 73 -17.70 12.96 -38.74
C ASN A 73 -17.15 12.74 -37.34
N TRP A 74 -16.24 11.77 -37.19
CA TRP A 74 -15.57 11.49 -35.92
C TRP A 74 -14.31 12.33 -35.79
N MET A 75 -14.16 13.00 -34.65
CA MET A 75 -12.96 13.77 -34.33
C MET A 75 -12.66 13.74 -32.83
N GLN A 76 -11.54 14.33 -32.46
CA GLN A 76 -11.19 14.63 -31.07
C GLN A 76 -11.19 16.15 -30.85
N ASP A 77 -11.66 16.62 -29.69
CA ASP A 77 -11.42 18.01 -29.25
C ASP A 77 -9.96 18.20 -28.77
N PRO A 78 -9.54 19.43 -28.44
CA PRO A 78 -8.22 19.68 -27.84
C PRO A 78 -7.94 18.91 -26.53
N PHE A 79 -8.96 18.35 -25.88
CA PHE A 79 -8.83 17.54 -24.66
C PHE A 79 -8.87 16.03 -24.94
N ALA A 80 -8.74 15.65 -26.22
CA ALA A 80 -8.76 14.28 -26.73
C ALA A 80 -10.10 13.54 -26.55
N ASN A 81 -11.20 14.22 -26.22
CA ASN A 81 -12.51 13.58 -26.11
C ASN A 81 -13.03 13.22 -27.50
N TYR A 82 -13.56 12.00 -27.63
CA TYR A 82 -14.19 11.58 -28.89
C TYR A 82 -15.53 12.31 -29.09
N GLN A 83 -15.69 12.87 -30.27
CA GLN A 83 -16.89 13.58 -30.69
C GLN A 83 -17.38 13.05 -32.03
N ALA A 84 -18.63 12.62 -32.08
CA ALA A 84 -19.37 12.42 -33.31
C ALA A 84 -20.08 13.71 -33.68
N ARG A 85 -19.63 14.39 -34.73
CA ARG A 85 -20.33 15.56 -35.28
C ARG A 85 -21.33 15.11 -36.33
N LEU A 86 -22.59 15.44 -36.12
CA LEU A 86 -23.70 15.02 -36.95
C LEU A 86 -24.30 16.21 -37.68
N VAL A 87 -24.58 16.05 -38.97
CA VAL A 87 -25.30 17.04 -39.77
C VAL A 87 -26.45 16.35 -40.48
N PHE A 88 -27.65 16.92 -40.33
CA PHE A 88 -28.88 16.38 -40.89
C PHE A 88 -29.32 17.22 -42.09
N PRO A 89 -29.42 16.64 -43.30
CA PRO A 89 -29.84 17.38 -44.47
C PRO A 89 -31.34 17.70 -44.43
N GLU A 90 -32.15 16.77 -43.94
CA GLU A 90 -33.61 16.87 -43.95
C GLU A 90 -34.17 17.29 -42.59
N LYS A 91 -35.35 17.92 -42.62
CA LYS A 91 -36.12 18.24 -41.40
C LYS A 91 -36.67 16.97 -40.78
N THR A 92 -36.71 16.93 -39.44
CA THR A 92 -37.17 15.75 -38.70
C THR A 92 -38.15 16.12 -37.59
N ARG A 93 -38.91 15.12 -37.13
CA ARG A 93 -39.75 15.19 -35.93
C ARG A 93 -39.13 14.47 -34.73
N GLU A 94 -38.04 13.75 -34.93
CA GLU A 94 -37.35 13.03 -33.88
C GLU A 94 -35.83 13.10 -34.06
N PHE A 95 -35.12 13.15 -32.94
CA PHE A 95 -33.69 12.95 -32.87
C PHE A 95 -33.41 11.95 -31.76
N LYS A 96 -32.87 10.79 -32.13
CA LYS A 96 -32.62 9.70 -31.19
C LYS A 96 -31.22 9.17 -31.33
N VAL A 97 -30.54 9.06 -30.20
CA VAL A 97 -29.18 8.56 -30.07
C VAL A 97 -29.21 7.32 -29.21
N THR A 98 -28.78 6.19 -29.76
CA THR A 98 -28.67 4.92 -29.07
C THR A 98 -27.21 4.49 -29.02
N VAL A 99 -26.73 4.14 -27.83
CA VAL A 99 -25.37 3.64 -27.61
C VAL A 99 -25.44 2.29 -26.92
N ASP A 100 -24.72 1.33 -27.50
CA ASP A 100 -24.47 0.03 -26.88
C ASP A 100 -22.97 -0.09 -26.62
N LEU A 101 -22.60 -0.41 -25.38
CA LEU A 101 -21.23 -0.47 -24.93
C LEU A 101 -21.01 -1.75 -24.13
N VAL A 102 -19.99 -2.53 -24.47
CA VAL A 102 -19.53 -3.66 -23.67
C VAL A 102 -18.15 -3.33 -23.15
N VAL A 103 -17.99 -3.34 -21.83
CA VAL A 103 -16.74 -3.01 -21.15
C VAL A 103 -16.33 -4.13 -20.20
N GLU A 104 -15.02 -4.31 -20.12
CA GLU A 104 -14.38 -5.06 -19.06
C GLU A 104 -13.98 -4.08 -17.94
N MET A 105 -14.68 -4.16 -16.82
CA MET A 105 -14.44 -3.38 -15.62
C MET A 105 -13.56 -4.20 -14.68
N ALA A 106 -12.36 -3.70 -14.41
CA ALA A 106 -11.45 -4.29 -13.43
C ALA A 106 -11.34 -3.36 -12.22
N VAL A 107 -11.36 -3.94 -11.02
CA VAL A 107 -11.11 -3.19 -9.78
C VAL A 107 -9.68 -2.66 -9.83
N TYR A 108 -9.52 -1.34 -9.70
CA TYR A 108 -8.22 -0.70 -9.56
C TYR A 108 -8.16 -0.02 -8.20
N ASN A 109 -7.00 -0.08 -7.54
CA ASN A 109 -6.79 0.68 -6.32
C ASN A 109 -6.63 2.17 -6.70
N PRO A 110 -7.54 3.06 -6.28
CA PRO A 110 -7.44 4.48 -6.63
C PRO A 110 -6.23 5.16 -5.98
N PHE A 111 -5.59 4.55 -4.98
CA PHE A 111 -4.42 5.06 -4.27
C PHE A 111 -3.08 4.42 -4.69
N ASP A 112 -3.05 3.61 -5.75
CA ASP A 112 -1.82 2.96 -6.24
C ASP A 112 -0.96 3.92 -7.09
N PHE A 113 -0.41 4.95 -6.44
CA PHE A 113 0.46 5.95 -7.06
C PHE A 113 1.48 6.52 -6.06
N PHE A 114 2.50 7.19 -6.59
CA PHE A 114 3.45 7.98 -5.80
C PHE A 114 3.33 9.45 -6.18
N LEU A 115 3.35 10.32 -5.17
CA LEU A 115 3.42 11.76 -5.39
C LEU A 115 4.88 12.19 -5.59
N GLU A 116 5.09 13.24 -6.38
CA GLU A 116 6.39 13.91 -6.38
C GLU A 116 6.66 14.57 -5.02
N PRO A 117 7.92 14.68 -4.56
CA PRO A 117 8.25 15.23 -3.24
C PRO A 117 7.64 16.61 -2.96
N GLN A 118 7.54 17.44 -3.99
CA GLN A 118 6.96 18.79 -3.91
C GLN A 118 5.44 18.79 -3.67
N ALA A 119 4.75 17.70 -3.97
CA ALA A 119 3.30 17.55 -3.85
C ALA A 119 2.88 16.62 -2.70
N GLU A 120 3.83 16.12 -1.89
CA GLU A 120 3.52 15.25 -0.75
C GLU A 120 2.64 15.94 0.31
N ASN A 121 2.85 17.25 0.52
CA ASN A 121 2.10 18.07 1.48
C ASN A 121 1.38 19.23 0.77
N PHE A 122 0.13 19.44 1.14
CA PHE A 122 -0.64 20.63 0.76
C PHE A 122 -0.31 21.76 1.74
N PRO A 123 -0.22 23.04 1.31
CA PRO A 123 -0.30 23.50 -0.07
C PRO A 123 1.02 23.35 -0.83
N PHE A 124 0.95 22.87 -2.07
CA PHE A 124 2.08 22.82 -2.99
C PHE A 124 1.90 23.76 -4.19
N LYS A 125 2.96 23.92 -4.99
CA LYS A 125 2.94 24.67 -6.25
C LYS A 125 3.33 23.78 -7.42
N TYR A 126 2.64 23.94 -8.54
CA TYR A 126 3.07 23.36 -9.81
C TYR A 126 4.38 24.02 -10.28
N THR A 127 5.21 23.25 -10.97
CA THR A 127 6.37 23.78 -11.69
C THR A 127 5.90 24.75 -12.79
N PRO A 128 6.76 25.68 -13.27
CA PRO A 128 6.38 26.62 -14.32
C PRO A 128 5.85 25.93 -15.59
N SER A 129 6.44 24.82 -16.00
CA SER A 129 6.00 24.04 -17.17
C SER A 129 4.63 23.39 -16.94
N GLN A 130 4.42 22.77 -15.77
CA GLN A 130 3.11 22.18 -15.43
C GLN A 130 2.03 23.27 -15.36
N ALA A 131 2.34 24.44 -14.80
CA ALA A 131 1.39 25.54 -14.73
C ALA A 131 0.99 26.07 -16.12
N GLU A 132 1.91 26.05 -17.09
CA GLU A 132 1.64 26.39 -18.48
C GLU A 132 0.74 25.33 -19.15
N GLU A 133 1.06 24.05 -18.99
CA GLU A 133 0.25 22.93 -19.52
C GLU A 133 -1.16 22.86 -18.91
N LEU A 134 -1.28 23.18 -17.61
CA LEU A 134 -2.54 23.15 -16.86
C LEU A 134 -3.29 24.48 -16.89
N ALA A 135 -2.78 25.50 -17.59
CA ALA A 135 -3.35 26.84 -17.58
C ALA A 135 -4.88 26.88 -17.80
N PRO A 136 -5.49 26.09 -18.72
CA PRO A 136 -6.94 26.08 -18.90
C PRO A 136 -7.73 25.63 -17.65
N TYR A 137 -7.14 24.78 -16.81
CA TYR A 137 -7.75 24.23 -15.59
C TYR A 137 -7.48 25.06 -14.34
N LEU A 138 -6.63 26.09 -14.45
CA LEU A 138 -6.25 27.01 -13.37
C LEU A 138 -7.04 28.32 -13.43
N VAL A 139 -7.87 28.52 -14.46
CA VAL A 139 -8.77 29.67 -14.58
C VAL A 139 -9.97 29.44 -13.66
N ALA A 140 -10.14 30.31 -12.68
CA ALA A 140 -11.28 30.29 -11.77
C ALA A 140 -12.27 31.41 -12.13
N ASP A 141 -13.56 31.10 -12.00
CA ASP A 141 -14.62 32.10 -12.09
C ASP A 141 -14.63 33.02 -10.85
N PRO A 142 -15.27 34.20 -10.92
CA PRO A 142 -15.41 35.07 -9.76
C PRO A 142 -16.14 34.38 -8.61
N VAL A 143 -15.49 34.32 -7.45
CA VAL A 143 -16.04 33.71 -6.25
C VAL A 143 -17.33 34.41 -5.84
N THR A 144 -18.42 33.66 -5.74
CA THR A 144 -19.70 34.17 -5.24
C THR A 144 -19.69 34.24 -3.71
N PRO A 145 -20.54 35.07 -3.06
CA PRO A 145 -20.59 35.15 -1.60
C PRO A 145 -20.88 33.81 -0.90
N LEU A 146 -21.70 32.94 -1.52
CA LEU A 146 -21.99 31.61 -1.00
C LEU A 146 -20.77 30.69 -1.11
N LEU A 147 -20.07 30.74 -2.25
CA LEU A 147 -18.82 29.99 -2.41
C LEU A 147 -17.77 30.47 -1.42
N GLN A 148 -17.63 31.78 -1.21
CA GLN A 148 -16.68 32.31 -0.23
C GLN A 148 -16.98 31.78 1.18
N ALA A 149 -18.25 31.82 1.60
CA ALA A 149 -18.66 31.31 2.90
C ALA A 149 -18.37 29.80 3.07
N TYR A 150 -18.48 29.01 2.00
CA TYR A 150 -18.10 27.61 2.01
C TYR A 150 -16.57 27.43 2.08
N LEU A 151 -15.84 28.16 1.24
CA LEU A 151 -14.38 28.18 1.17
C LEU A 151 -13.72 28.54 2.50
N ASP A 152 -14.35 29.40 3.30
CA ASP A 152 -13.88 29.82 4.63
C ASP A 152 -13.98 28.71 5.69
N LYS A 153 -14.79 27.66 5.46
CA LYS A 153 -14.90 26.49 6.37
C LYS A 153 -13.76 25.48 6.19
N ILE A 154 -13.02 25.55 5.08
CA ILE A 154 -12.05 24.52 4.68
C ILE A 154 -10.71 24.77 5.39
N ASP A 155 -10.20 23.77 6.11
CA ASP A 155 -8.86 23.86 6.72
C ASP A 155 -7.78 23.76 5.64
N ARG A 156 -7.04 24.86 5.44
CA ARG A 156 -5.97 24.96 4.44
C ARG A 156 -4.57 24.94 5.05
N LYS A 157 -4.43 24.50 6.30
CA LYS A 157 -3.13 24.31 6.95
C LYS A 157 -2.34 23.20 6.27
N GLU A 158 -1.03 23.22 6.54
CA GLU A 158 -0.11 22.22 6.03
C GLU A 158 -0.47 20.83 6.55
N GLN A 159 -0.70 19.90 5.62
CA GLN A 159 -1.03 18.50 5.90
C GLN A 159 -0.69 17.66 4.67
N ARG A 160 -0.68 16.32 4.81
CA ARG A 160 -0.41 15.45 3.66
C ARG A 160 -1.47 15.67 2.59
N THR A 161 -1.05 15.74 1.33
CA THR A 161 -1.93 16.06 0.19
C THR A 161 -3.10 15.07 0.05
N ILE A 162 -2.86 13.79 0.33
CA ILE A 162 -3.90 12.76 0.29
C ILE A 162 -4.91 12.96 1.42
N ASP A 163 -4.44 13.28 2.64
CA ASP A 163 -5.31 13.51 3.79
C ASP A 163 -6.17 14.77 3.58
N PHE A 164 -5.61 15.82 2.96
CA PHE A 164 -6.37 17.00 2.54
C PHE A 164 -7.45 16.64 1.51
N LEU A 165 -7.13 15.81 0.52
CA LEU A 165 -8.08 15.39 -0.52
C LEU A 165 -9.21 14.53 0.01
N VAL A 166 -8.91 13.57 0.88
CA VAL A 166 -9.92 12.73 1.54
C VAL A 166 -10.74 13.56 2.53
N GLY A 167 -10.11 14.51 3.23
CA GLY A 167 -10.79 15.46 4.11
C GLY A 167 -11.61 16.54 3.38
N PHE A 168 -11.43 16.71 2.06
CA PHE A 168 -12.20 17.59 1.20
C PHE A 168 -13.56 17.00 0.80
N GLU A 169 -14.10 16.06 1.59
CA GLU A 169 -15.49 15.66 1.47
C GLU A 169 -16.38 16.90 1.65
N PRO A 170 -17.31 17.18 0.71
CA PRO A 170 -18.32 18.20 0.94
C PRO A 170 -19.02 17.90 2.25
N ALA A 171 -19.14 18.89 3.13
CA ALA A 171 -19.73 18.76 4.45
C ALA A 171 -21.22 18.35 4.36
N GLY A 172 -21.49 17.07 4.14
CA GLY A 172 -22.80 16.42 4.17
C GLY A 172 -23.90 17.06 3.30
N PRO A 173 -25.10 16.44 3.30
CA PRO A 173 -26.30 17.01 2.68
C PRO A 173 -26.81 18.31 3.34
N GLU A 174 -26.16 18.83 4.39
CA GLU A 174 -26.58 20.04 5.11
C GLU A 174 -26.13 21.36 4.45
N ASP A 175 -25.02 21.34 3.68
CA ASP A 175 -24.47 22.55 3.04
C ASP A 175 -24.90 22.73 1.57
N VAL A 176 -25.31 21.66 0.89
CA VAL A 176 -25.76 21.68 -0.52
C VAL A 176 -27.03 20.85 -0.67
N ASN A 177 -28.14 21.51 -1.02
CA ASN A 177 -29.41 20.83 -1.27
C ASN A 177 -29.33 20.05 -2.60
N TYR A 178 -28.99 18.77 -2.52
CA TYR A 178 -29.00 17.85 -3.65
C TYR A 178 -30.36 17.15 -3.74
N LEU A 179 -31.10 17.38 -4.83
CA LEU A 179 -32.25 16.54 -5.17
C LEU A 179 -31.71 15.21 -5.70
N ILE A 180 -31.52 14.25 -4.80
CA ILE A 180 -31.05 12.89 -5.11
C ILE A 180 -31.99 12.27 -6.15
N ARG A 181 -31.46 12.01 -7.34
CA ARG A 181 -31.89 10.89 -8.18
C ARG A 181 -30.94 9.74 -7.86
N MET A 182 -31.48 8.53 -7.71
CA MET A 182 -30.77 7.32 -7.25
C MET A 182 -29.39 7.16 -7.92
N GLU A 183 -28.42 6.69 -7.14
CA GLU A 183 -26.98 6.62 -7.43
C GLU A 183 -26.61 5.69 -8.61
N PRO A 184 -25.85 6.15 -9.63
CA PRO A 184 -25.28 5.32 -10.71
C PRO A 184 -24.15 4.42 -10.21
N GLY A 185 -24.28 3.10 -10.37
CA GLY A 185 -23.23 2.15 -9.97
C GLY A 185 -23.71 0.70 -9.94
N LEU A 186 -22.78 -0.22 -10.18
CA LEU A 186 -22.97 -1.63 -9.84
C LEU A 186 -22.93 -1.78 -8.32
N THR A 187 -23.78 -2.63 -7.76
CA THR A 187 -23.77 -2.90 -6.31
C THR A 187 -22.38 -3.36 -5.85
N PRO A 188 -21.74 -2.66 -4.88
CA PRO A 188 -20.47 -3.07 -4.30
C PRO A 188 -20.59 -4.39 -3.55
N ASP A 189 -19.60 -5.27 -3.67
CA ASP A 189 -19.63 -6.60 -3.03
C ASP A 189 -19.38 -6.55 -1.50
N VAL A 190 -18.73 -5.50 -1.00
CA VAL A 190 -18.42 -5.28 0.42
C VAL A 190 -19.08 -3.98 0.85
N LYS A 191 -19.99 -4.06 1.83
CA LYS A 191 -20.51 -2.86 2.50
C LYS A 191 -19.36 -2.19 3.25
N ALA A 192 -19.21 -0.87 3.05
CA ALA A 192 -18.26 -0.09 3.83
C ALA A 192 -18.54 -0.31 5.33
N LEU A 193 -17.50 -0.69 6.08
CA LEU A 193 -17.60 -0.91 7.53
C LEU A 193 -17.84 0.42 8.28
N ASP A 194 -17.23 1.52 7.78
CA ASP A 194 -17.26 2.85 8.41
C ASP A 194 -17.51 4.00 7.39
N GLY A 195 -18.20 3.74 6.27
CA GLY A 195 -18.48 4.74 5.22
C GLY A 195 -19.85 4.56 4.53
N PRO A 196 -20.25 5.46 3.61
CA PRO A 196 -21.52 5.33 2.90
C PRO A 196 -21.55 4.02 2.10
N SER A 197 -22.57 3.21 2.37
CA SER A 197 -22.81 1.97 1.63
C SER A 197 -23.34 2.33 0.24
N GLY A 198 -22.62 1.99 -0.84
CA GLY A 198 -23.09 2.24 -2.20
C GLY A 198 -24.38 1.48 -2.57
N THR A 199 -24.81 1.61 -3.82
CA THR A 199 -26.09 1.10 -4.32
C THR A 199 -26.41 -0.34 -3.93
N THR A 200 -27.67 -0.61 -3.56
CA THR A 200 -28.16 -1.98 -3.28
C THR A 200 -28.61 -2.73 -4.53
N VAL A 201 -28.69 -2.03 -5.67
CA VAL A 201 -29.04 -2.60 -6.99
C VAL A 201 -28.13 -2.03 -8.07
N ASP A 202 -27.88 -2.80 -9.13
CA ASP A 202 -27.19 -2.32 -10.31
C ASP A 202 -28.06 -1.26 -11.02
N PHE A 203 -27.55 -0.04 -11.17
CA PHE A 203 -28.18 1.02 -11.94
C PHE A 203 -27.11 1.87 -12.64
N THR A 204 -27.49 2.54 -13.72
CA THR A 204 -26.58 3.38 -14.50
C THR A 204 -27.31 4.63 -14.96
N ASP A 205 -26.63 5.76 -14.88
CA ASP A 205 -27.07 7.04 -15.39
C ASP A 205 -25.85 7.83 -15.84
N LEU A 206 -26.13 8.94 -16.47
CA LEU A 206 -25.15 9.93 -16.80
C LEU A 206 -24.80 10.79 -15.56
N HIS A 207 -23.52 10.83 -15.20
CA HIS A 207 -22.96 11.47 -14.03
C HIS A 207 -21.82 12.46 -14.38
N ALA A 208 -21.55 13.40 -13.50
CA ALA A 208 -20.45 14.35 -13.63
C ALA A 208 -19.66 14.45 -12.33
N TRP A 209 -18.34 14.55 -12.44
CA TRP A 209 -17.42 14.66 -11.30
C TRP A 209 -16.26 15.60 -11.62
N CYS A 210 -15.53 16.03 -10.59
CA CYS A 210 -14.36 16.87 -10.73
C CYS A 210 -13.09 16.01 -10.62
N GLU A 211 -12.02 16.39 -11.31
CA GLU A 211 -10.71 15.77 -11.17
C GLU A 211 -9.66 16.80 -10.83
N VAL A 212 -8.71 16.41 -9.98
CA VAL A 212 -7.57 17.22 -9.60
C VAL A 212 -6.30 16.61 -10.19
N PHE A 213 -5.44 17.45 -10.77
CA PHE A 213 -4.11 17.01 -11.18
C PHE A 213 -3.09 17.06 -10.03
N LEU A 214 -2.51 15.91 -9.69
CA LEU A 214 -1.44 15.76 -8.70
C LEU A 214 -0.12 15.32 -9.37
N PRO A 215 0.99 16.06 -9.20
CA PRO A 215 2.28 15.64 -9.71
C PRO A 215 2.70 14.25 -9.18
N GLY A 216 3.07 13.35 -10.10
CA GLY A 216 3.37 11.94 -9.81
C GLY A 216 2.18 10.99 -9.90
N ALA A 217 0.98 11.44 -9.52
CA ALA A 217 -0.24 10.61 -9.54
C ALA A 217 -1.14 10.83 -10.77
N GLY A 218 -1.05 11.99 -11.41
CA GLY A 218 -1.89 12.39 -12.53
C GLY A 218 -3.26 12.91 -12.09
N TRP A 219 -4.29 12.70 -12.92
CA TRP A 219 -5.66 13.14 -12.64
C TRP A 219 -6.37 12.18 -11.68
N ILE A 220 -6.84 12.72 -10.55
CA ILE A 220 -7.57 12.00 -9.50
C ILE A 220 -9.00 12.53 -9.46
N GLY A 221 -9.99 11.65 -9.68
CA GLY A 221 -11.40 12.02 -9.66
C GLY A 221 -12.01 12.04 -8.27
N LEU A 222 -12.74 13.11 -7.98
CA LEU A 222 -13.48 13.39 -6.76
C LEU A 222 -14.96 13.47 -7.10
N ASP A 223 -15.74 12.54 -6.58
CA ASP A 223 -17.19 12.51 -6.76
C ASP A 223 -17.89 13.00 -5.50
N ALA A 224 -18.20 14.31 -5.50
CA ALA A 224 -18.87 15.00 -4.41
C ALA A 224 -20.28 14.46 -4.09
N THR A 225 -20.88 13.64 -4.98
CA THR A 225 -22.21 13.06 -4.75
C THR A 225 -22.16 11.73 -4.01
N SER A 226 -21.09 10.95 -4.21
CA SER A 226 -20.91 9.65 -3.55
C SER A 226 -20.02 9.71 -2.31
N GLY A 227 -19.28 10.82 -2.12
CA GLY A 227 -18.24 10.90 -1.09
C GLY A 227 -17.07 9.95 -1.36
N LEU A 228 -16.94 9.46 -2.60
CA LEU A 228 -15.92 8.51 -3.01
C LEU A 228 -15.02 9.09 -4.10
N LEU A 229 -13.82 8.53 -4.23
CA LEU A 229 -12.98 8.75 -5.39
C LEU A 229 -13.60 8.06 -6.63
N ALA A 230 -13.45 8.69 -7.80
CA ALA A 230 -13.91 8.10 -9.05
C ALA A 230 -13.16 6.78 -9.33
N GLY A 231 -13.91 5.68 -9.32
CA GLY A 231 -13.40 4.31 -9.29
C GLY A 231 -13.80 3.51 -10.53
N GLU A 232 -13.71 2.19 -10.42
CA GLU A 232 -14.08 1.24 -11.47
C GLU A 232 -15.52 1.39 -11.98
N GLY A 233 -16.41 1.98 -11.17
CA GLY A 233 -17.78 2.31 -11.53
C GLY A 233 -17.94 3.48 -12.50
N HIS A 234 -16.89 4.28 -12.74
CA HIS A 234 -16.95 5.49 -13.56
C HIS A 234 -16.29 5.28 -14.94
N ILE A 235 -17.08 5.42 -16.01
CA ILE A 235 -16.58 5.36 -17.39
C ILE A 235 -16.50 6.79 -17.93
N PRO A 236 -15.31 7.38 -18.05
CA PRO A 236 -15.17 8.75 -18.56
C PRO A 236 -15.54 8.84 -20.04
N LEU A 237 -16.47 9.74 -20.38
CA LEU A 237 -16.84 10.05 -21.76
C LEU A 237 -16.20 11.35 -22.26
N ALA A 238 -16.10 12.37 -21.39
CA ALA A 238 -15.45 13.64 -21.70
C ALA A 238 -14.66 14.21 -20.50
N CYS A 239 -13.64 15.04 -20.78
CA CYS A 239 -12.88 15.87 -19.84
C CYS A 239 -12.78 17.29 -20.37
N THR A 240 -13.09 18.30 -19.56
CA THR A 240 -12.90 19.69 -19.98
C THR A 240 -12.79 20.59 -18.75
N PRO A 241 -12.01 21.68 -18.82
CA PRO A 241 -12.01 22.71 -17.77
C PRO A 241 -13.37 23.40 -17.62
N THR A 242 -14.18 23.41 -18.69
CA THR A 242 -15.48 24.09 -18.71
C THR A 242 -16.63 23.08 -18.68
N PRO A 243 -17.50 23.10 -17.63
CA PRO A 243 -18.56 22.11 -17.46
C PRO A 243 -19.55 22.00 -18.63
N SER A 244 -19.90 23.12 -19.26
CA SER A 244 -20.86 23.13 -20.37
C SER A 244 -20.35 22.39 -21.60
N SER A 245 -19.04 22.39 -21.86
CA SER A 245 -18.41 21.68 -22.97
C SER A 245 -18.35 20.17 -22.76
N ALA A 246 -18.70 19.67 -21.57
CA ALA A 246 -18.73 18.25 -21.27
C ALA A 246 -20.06 17.59 -21.65
N ALA A 247 -21.06 18.36 -22.12
CA ALA A 247 -22.37 17.84 -22.44
C ALA A 247 -22.28 16.66 -23.45
N PRO A 248 -23.03 15.55 -23.22
CA PRO A 248 -23.00 14.36 -24.05
C PRO A 248 -23.65 14.59 -25.40
N ILE A 249 -24.59 15.53 -25.49
CA ILE A 249 -25.25 15.95 -26.71
C ILE A 249 -25.39 17.47 -26.64
N GLU A 250 -24.89 18.16 -27.66
CA GLU A 250 -25.07 19.59 -27.88
C GLU A 250 -25.36 19.86 -29.35
N GLY A 251 -26.08 20.94 -29.63
CA GLY A 251 -26.31 21.39 -31.00
C GLY A 251 -27.48 22.36 -31.10
N GLY A 252 -27.61 22.97 -32.27
CA GLY A 252 -28.71 23.89 -32.56
C GLY A 252 -29.96 23.15 -33.03
N VAL A 253 -31.13 23.62 -32.63
CA VAL A 253 -32.43 23.16 -33.12
C VAL A 253 -33.35 24.36 -33.33
N ASP A 254 -34.20 24.29 -34.34
CA ASP A 254 -35.27 25.28 -34.52
C ASP A 254 -36.19 25.34 -33.29
N GLU A 255 -36.80 26.50 -33.06
CA GLU A 255 -37.79 26.69 -32.00
C GLU A 255 -38.95 25.68 -32.13
N SER A 256 -39.14 24.87 -31.09
CA SER A 256 -40.12 23.79 -31.04
C SER A 256 -40.40 23.37 -29.60
N GLU A 257 -41.56 22.76 -29.39
CA GLU A 257 -41.85 22.06 -28.14
C GLU A 257 -41.21 20.66 -28.21
N VAL A 258 -40.54 20.25 -27.13
CA VAL A 258 -39.75 19.02 -27.09
C VAL A 258 -40.24 18.09 -26.00
N GLU A 259 -40.63 16.87 -26.38
CA GLU A 259 -40.76 15.75 -25.46
C GLU A 259 -39.41 15.03 -25.38
N PHE A 260 -38.81 15.01 -24.19
CA PHE A 260 -37.51 14.42 -23.92
C PHE A 260 -37.67 13.11 -23.13
N SER A 261 -37.02 12.05 -23.59
CA SER A 261 -36.92 10.78 -22.88
C SER A 261 -35.49 10.25 -22.89
N HIS A 262 -35.12 9.59 -21.80
CA HIS A 262 -33.80 9.02 -21.59
C HIS A 262 -33.94 7.68 -20.84
N ASP A 263 -33.28 6.65 -21.34
CA ASP A 263 -33.26 5.29 -20.77
C ASP A 263 -31.80 4.81 -20.73
N MET A 264 -31.37 4.31 -19.57
CA MET A 264 -30.10 3.62 -19.42
C MET A 264 -30.25 2.32 -18.65
N LYS A 265 -29.55 1.29 -19.11
CA LYS A 265 -29.54 -0.06 -18.53
C LYS A 265 -28.12 -0.60 -18.48
N VAL A 266 -27.82 -1.29 -17.39
CA VAL A 266 -26.58 -2.05 -17.23
C VAL A 266 -26.94 -3.52 -17.03
N THR A 267 -26.16 -4.42 -17.61
CA THR A 267 -26.35 -5.87 -17.47
C THR A 267 -24.99 -6.53 -17.35
N ARG A 268 -24.80 -7.34 -16.31
CA ARG A 268 -23.58 -8.16 -16.15
C ARG A 268 -23.65 -9.35 -17.12
N ILE A 269 -22.72 -9.41 -18.08
CA ILE A 269 -22.62 -10.48 -19.08
C ILE A 269 -21.80 -11.65 -18.53
N TYR A 270 -20.72 -11.33 -17.81
CA TYR A 270 -19.81 -12.31 -17.24
C TYR A 270 -19.16 -11.76 -15.98
N GLU A 271 -19.08 -12.60 -14.95
CA GLU A 271 -18.40 -12.30 -13.69
C GLU A 271 -17.49 -13.49 -13.33
N SER A 272 -16.19 -13.24 -13.22
CA SER A 272 -15.27 -14.27 -12.71
C SER A 272 -15.57 -14.57 -11.23
N PRO A 273 -15.57 -15.84 -10.78
CA PRO A 273 -15.76 -16.19 -9.38
C PRO A 273 -14.79 -15.43 -8.47
N ARG A 274 -15.33 -14.71 -7.48
CA ARG A 274 -14.56 -13.84 -6.59
C ARG A 274 -14.40 -14.47 -5.21
N VAL A 275 -13.27 -14.22 -4.57
CA VAL A 275 -13.01 -14.61 -3.16
C VAL A 275 -13.75 -13.71 -2.16
N THR A 276 -14.35 -12.61 -2.62
CA THR A 276 -14.98 -11.57 -1.80
C THR A 276 -16.49 -11.74 -1.60
N LYS A 277 -17.14 -12.58 -2.40
CA LYS A 277 -18.56 -12.92 -2.23
C LYS A 277 -18.64 -14.23 -1.44
N PRO A 278 -19.56 -14.37 -0.46
CA PRO A 278 -19.81 -15.66 0.15
C PRO A 278 -20.13 -16.68 -0.95
N TYR A 279 -19.46 -17.83 -0.91
CA TYR A 279 -19.81 -18.96 -1.79
C TYR A 279 -21.29 -19.29 -1.58
N THR A 280 -21.99 -19.65 -2.65
CA THR A 280 -23.33 -20.22 -2.48
C THR A 280 -23.24 -21.49 -1.64
N GLU A 281 -24.34 -21.89 -0.99
CA GLU A 281 -24.37 -23.13 -0.21
C GLU A 281 -23.92 -24.34 -1.04
N ASP A 282 -24.33 -24.39 -2.32
CA ASP A 282 -23.90 -25.45 -3.24
C ASP A 282 -22.39 -25.42 -3.53
N GLN A 283 -21.82 -24.23 -3.76
CA GLN A 283 -20.38 -24.06 -3.96
C GLN A 283 -19.60 -24.43 -2.71
N TRP A 284 -20.12 -24.10 -1.53
CA TRP A 284 -19.50 -24.45 -0.26
C TRP A 284 -19.54 -25.97 -0.02
N ALA A 285 -20.65 -26.62 -0.33
CA ALA A 285 -20.78 -28.07 -0.29
C ALA A 285 -19.78 -28.77 -1.22
N ASP A 286 -19.59 -28.26 -2.44
CA ASP A 286 -18.60 -28.79 -3.39
C ASP A 286 -17.16 -28.65 -2.87
N VAL A 287 -16.84 -27.51 -2.24
CA VAL A 287 -15.52 -27.28 -1.62
C VAL A 287 -15.28 -28.26 -0.47
N LEU A 288 -16.28 -28.48 0.38
CA LEU A 288 -16.19 -29.45 1.47
C LEU A 288 -16.02 -30.89 0.95
N ALA A 289 -16.80 -31.28 -0.06
CA ALA A 289 -16.69 -32.60 -0.68
C ALA A 289 -15.31 -32.82 -1.32
N LEU A 290 -14.74 -31.80 -1.96
CA LEU A 290 -13.36 -31.84 -2.47
C LEU A 290 -12.35 -31.97 -1.32
N GLY A 291 -12.53 -31.22 -0.23
CA GLY A 291 -11.71 -31.33 0.98
C GLY A 291 -11.68 -32.74 1.54
N GLU A 292 -12.84 -33.37 1.71
CA GLU A 292 -12.95 -34.76 2.16
C GLU A 292 -12.24 -35.74 1.22
N ALA A 293 -12.39 -35.54 -0.10
CA ALA A 293 -11.72 -36.37 -1.10
C ALA A 293 -10.19 -36.22 -1.05
N VAL A 294 -9.68 -35.00 -0.83
CA VAL A 294 -8.24 -34.73 -0.66
C VAL A 294 -7.73 -35.38 0.63
N ASP A 295 -8.43 -35.21 1.74
CA ASP A 295 -8.06 -35.82 3.03
C ASP A 295 -8.01 -37.34 2.95
N ALA A 296 -8.97 -37.97 2.27
CA ALA A 296 -8.97 -39.41 2.04
C ALA A 296 -7.73 -39.86 1.26
N ARG A 297 -7.32 -39.09 0.24
CA ARG A 297 -6.10 -39.37 -0.55
C ARG A 297 -4.82 -39.16 0.27
N LEU A 298 -4.75 -38.12 1.09
CA LEU A 298 -3.61 -37.85 1.96
C LEU A 298 -3.43 -38.95 3.00
N LYS A 299 -4.53 -39.41 3.63
CA LYS A 299 -4.51 -40.56 4.56
C LYS A 299 -4.08 -41.86 3.86
N ALA A 300 -4.64 -42.14 2.69
CA ALA A 300 -4.26 -43.33 1.92
C ALA A 300 -2.78 -43.32 1.48
N GLY A 301 -2.21 -42.12 1.27
CA GLY A 301 -0.80 -41.93 0.93
C GLY A 301 0.15 -41.83 2.12
N ASP A 302 -0.32 -42.02 3.36
CA ASP A 302 0.42 -41.80 4.62
C ASP A 302 1.14 -40.42 4.66
N VAL A 303 0.51 -39.39 4.09
CA VAL A 303 1.03 -38.02 4.12
C VAL A 303 0.70 -37.41 5.47
N ARG A 304 1.71 -37.32 6.34
CA ARG A 304 1.57 -36.77 7.69
C ARG A 304 2.00 -35.30 7.72
N LEU A 305 1.25 -34.51 8.48
CA LEU A 305 1.65 -33.15 8.83
C LEU A 305 2.84 -33.21 9.81
N THR A 306 3.96 -32.65 9.39
CA THR A 306 5.08 -32.36 10.29
C THR A 306 4.99 -30.91 10.73
N MET A 307 4.98 -30.65 12.03
CA MET A 307 5.15 -29.29 12.54
C MET A 307 6.51 -28.78 12.06
N GLY A 308 6.56 -27.61 11.42
CA GLY A 308 7.80 -27.05 10.88
C GLY A 308 8.91 -26.96 11.94
N GLY A 309 10.17 -27.04 11.52
CA GLY A 309 11.32 -27.20 12.41
C GLY A 309 11.63 -26.02 13.36
N GLU A 310 10.95 -24.88 13.21
CA GLU A 310 11.15 -23.69 14.04
C GLU A 310 9.78 -23.09 14.45
N PRO A 311 9.06 -23.70 15.41
CA PRO A 311 7.81 -23.13 15.92
C PRO A 311 8.08 -21.82 16.67
N THR A 312 7.38 -20.76 16.29
CA THR A 312 7.50 -19.44 16.93
C THR A 312 6.52 -19.34 18.10
N TYR A 313 7.05 -19.03 19.29
CA TYR A 313 6.24 -18.68 20.45
C TYR A 313 5.80 -17.21 20.35
N VAL A 314 4.50 -16.96 20.52
CA VAL A 314 3.90 -15.62 20.63
C VAL A 314 3.02 -15.60 21.88
N ALA A 315 3.20 -14.59 22.75
CA ALA A 315 2.44 -14.49 23.99
C ALA A 315 0.95 -14.24 23.71
N THR A 316 0.05 -14.88 24.47
CA THR A 316 -1.41 -14.74 24.26
C THR A 316 -1.98 -13.40 24.70
N THR A 317 -1.31 -12.72 25.63
CA THR A 317 -1.78 -11.48 26.25
C THR A 317 -1.41 -10.22 25.47
N ASP A 318 -0.40 -10.29 24.61
CA ASP A 318 0.09 -9.15 23.83
C ASP A 318 0.78 -9.66 22.56
N ARG A 319 -0.02 -10.10 21.58
CA ARG A 319 0.45 -10.73 20.35
C ARG A 319 1.07 -9.73 19.37
N ASP A 320 0.71 -8.46 19.50
CA ASP A 320 1.09 -7.39 18.59
C ASP A 320 2.32 -6.60 19.07
N ALA A 321 2.82 -6.89 20.27
CA ALA A 321 4.02 -6.23 20.81
C ALA A 321 5.20 -6.27 19.82
N PRO A 322 6.02 -5.19 19.76
CA PRO A 322 7.19 -5.12 18.91
C PRO A 322 8.13 -6.33 19.03
N GLU A 323 8.23 -6.93 20.21
CA GLU A 323 9.10 -8.09 20.48
C GLU A 323 8.71 -9.38 19.76
N TRP A 324 7.48 -9.50 19.26
CA TRP A 324 7.02 -10.62 18.44
C TRP A 324 7.09 -10.34 16.94
N ASN A 325 7.25 -9.07 16.55
CA ASN A 325 7.20 -8.62 15.17
C ASN A 325 8.56 -8.10 14.66
N THR A 326 9.13 -7.10 15.33
CA THR A 326 10.30 -6.34 14.85
C THR A 326 11.53 -6.46 15.73
N ASP A 327 11.36 -6.47 17.05
CA ASP A 327 12.49 -6.30 17.97
C ASP A 327 13.22 -7.63 18.20
N ALA A 328 14.55 -7.57 18.15
CA ALA A 328 15.42 -8.73 18.34
C ALA A 328 15.21 -9.37 19.72
N LEU A 329 15.18 -8.53 20.76
CA LEU A 329 14.92 -8.90 22.14
C LEU A 329 14.12 -7.79 22.83
N GLY A 330 12.83 -8.04 23.06
CA GLY A 330 12.00 -7.12 23.84
C GLY A 330 12.13 -7.31 25.34
N PRO A 331 11.40 -6.49 26.12
CA PRO A 331 11.51 -6.45 27.58
C PRO A 331 11.07 -7.75 28.26
N THR A 332 10.17 -8.53 27.65
CA THR A 332 9.59 -9.73 28.29
C THR A 332 10.01 -11.04 27.63
N LYS A 333 10.36 -10.99 26.34
CA LYS A 333 10.74 -12.14 25.51
C LYS A 333 11.81 -13.02 26.15
N ARG A 334 12.84 -12.43 26.76
CA ARG A 334 13.91 -13.17 27.45
C ARG A 334 13.37 -13.95 28.64
N GLY A 335 12.51 -13.34 29.46
CA GLY A 335 11.89 -13.96 30.61
C GLY A 335 10.99 -15.14 30.23
N TYR A 336 10.14 -14.97 29.21
CA TYR A 336 9.29 -16.05 28.70
C TYR A 336 10.09 -17.19 28.08
N ALA A 337 11.16 -16.88 27.32
CA ALA A 337 12.05 -17.89 26.78
C ALA A 337 12.73 -18.71 27.88
N THR A 338 13.18 -18.05 28.95
CA THR A 338 13.77 -18.71 30.13
C THR A 338 12.73 -19.59 30.84
N GLU A 339 11.52 -19.11 31.08
CA GLU A 339 10.46 -19.93 31.69
C GLU A 339 10.14 -21.17 30.82
N LEU A 340 10.02 -20.98 29.51
CA LEU A 340 9.73 -22.07 28.57
C LEU A 340 10.87 -23.10 28.54
N VAL A 341 12.13 -22.67 28.50
CA VAL A 341 13.27 -23.62 28.47
C VAL A 341 13.34 -24.43 29.76
N HIS A 342 13.02 -23.85 30.91
CA HIS A 342 12.95 -24.58 32.19
C HIS A 342 11.81 -25.60 32.20
N LYS A 343 10.62 -25.25 31.68
CA LYS A 343 9.50 -26.19 31.54
C LYS A 343 9.83 -27.34 30.58
N LEU A 344 10.40 -27.04 29.41
CA LEU A 344 10.81 -28.04 28.42
C LEU A 344 11.90 -28.97 28.98
N ARG A 345 12.85 -28.43 29.75
CA ARG A 345 13.87 -29.25 30.43
C ARG A 345 13.24 -30.18 31.47
N ALA A 346 12.30 -29.69 32.27
CA ALA A 346 11.64 -30.49 33.28
C ALA A 346 10.84 -31.65 32.65
N GLU A 347 10.19 -31.40 31.52
CA GLU A 347 9.37 -32.38 30.80
C GLU A 347 10.21 -33.38 29.98
N TYR A 348 11.10 -32.88 29.11
CA TYR A 348 11.78 -33.69 28.10
C TYR A 348 13.26 -33.93 28.39
N GLY A 349 13.90 -33.04 29.15
CA GLY A 349 15.35 -32.98 29.30
C GLY A 349 15.84 -33.22 30.73
N LYS A 350 15.21 -34.12 31.49
CA LYS A 350 15.60 -34.41 32.88
C LYS A 350 17.06 -34.85 32.96
N GLY A 351 17.85 -34.18 33.81
CA GLY A 351 19.31 -34.37 33.88
C GLY A 351 20.10 -33.69 32.76
N GLY A 352 19.44 -32.93 31.88
CA GLY A 352 20.06 -32.16 30.82
C GLY A 352 20.74 -30.87 31.30
N PHE A 353 21.73 -30.42 30.53
CA PHE A 353 22.51 -29.21 30.72
C PHE A 353 21.89 -28.04 29.95
N LEU A 354 21.77 -26.87 30.61
CA LEU A 354 21.34 -25.63 29.96
C LEU A 354 22.55 -24.87 29.44
N HIS A 355 22.49 -24.46 28.17
CA HIS A 355 23.50 -23.62 27.55
C HIS A 355 22.84 -22.40 26.92
N PHE A 356 23.14 -21.23 27.46
CA PHE A 356 22.65 -19.96 26.94
C PHE A 356 23.79 -19.29 26.18
N GLY A 357 23.71 -19.35 24.86
CA GLY A 357 24.76 -18.89 23.97
C GLY A 357 24.28 -17.84 22.99
N GLN A 358 25.24 -17.30 22.25
CA GLN A 358 24.96 -16.47 21.09
C GLN A 358 24.29 -17.30 19.99
N GLY A 359 23.14 -16.83 19.52
CA GLY A 359 22.44 -17.36 18.35
C GLY A 359 22.76 -16.53 17.09
N LYS A 360 21.76 -16.39 16.20
CA LYS A 360 21.89 -15.58 14.98
C LYS A 360 22.09 -14.11 15.35
N TRP A 361 23.01 -13.44 14.65
CA TRP A 361 23.23 -12.00 14.78
C TRP A 361 23.03 -11.34 13.42
N TYR A 362 21.98 -10.55 13.27
CA TYR A 362 21.69 -9.89 11.99
C TYR A 362 22.43 -8.56 11.87
N PRO A 363 22.85 -8.15 10.66
CA PRO A 363 23.48 -6.85 10.43
C PRO A 363 22.58 -5.70 10.93
N GLY A 364 23.14 -4.82 11.75
CA GLY A 364 22.41 -3.67 12.32
C GLY A 364 21.84 -3.88 13.72
N GLU A 365 21.73 -5.12 14.21
CA GLU A 365 21.37 -5.39 15.61
C GLU A 365 22.60 -5.17 16.52
N GLN A 366 22.44 -4.51 17.67
CA GLN A 366 23.54 -4.25 18.61
C GLN A 366 23.95 -5.47 19.43
N LEU A 367 22.98 -6.33 19.74
CA LEU A 367 23.16 -7.58 20.47
C LEU A 367 22.73 -8.73 19.58
N PRO A 368 23.38 -9.90 19.69
CA PRO A 368 22.91 -11.07 18.99
C PRO A 368 21.55 -11.52 19.54
N ARG A 369 20.80 -12.25 18.73
CA ARG A 369 19.69 -13.04 19.25
C ARG A 369 20.26 -14.20 20.03
N TRP A 370 19.73 -14.44 21.22
CA TRP A 370 20.24 -15.48 22.10
C TRP A 370 19.60 -16.84 21.82
N ALA A 371 20.40 -17.90 21.88
CA ALA A 371 19.95 -19.28 21.77
C ALA A 371 19.97 -19.94 23.15
N LEU A 372 18.81 -20.42 23.61
CA LEU A 372 18.68 -21.17 24.86
C LEU A 372 18.56 -22.64 24.48
N SER A 373 19.59 -23.41 24.78
CA SER A 373 19.68 -24.83 24.41
C SER A 373 19.60 -25.73 25.63
N ILE A 374 18.95 -26.88 25.46
CA ILE A 374 18.95 -27.97 26.44
C ILE A 374 19.68 -29.14 25.78
N PHE A 375 20.78 -29.57 26.38
CA PHE A 375 21.52 -30.75 25.93
C PHE A 375 21.28 -31.90 26.90
N TRP A 376 20.83 -33.04 26.40
CA TRP A 376 20.68 -34.28 27.17
C TRP A 376 21.26 -35.46 26.40
N ARG A 377 21.60 -36.53 27.11
CA ARG A 377 22.14 -37.73 26.48
C ARG A 377 21.00 -38.62 26.01
N ALA A 378 21.17 -39.22 24.84
CA ALA A 378 20.23 -40.19 24.29
C ALA A 378 20.12 -41.47 25.15
N ASP A 379 21.16 -41.77 25.96
CA ASP A 379 21.18 -42.91 26.88
C ASP A 379 20.50 -42.64 28.24
N GLY A 380 19.92 -41.46 28.43
CA GLY A 380 19.20 -41.08 29.65
C GLY A 380 20.08 -40.81 30.87
N GLN A 381 21.41 -40.87 30.75
CA GLN A 381 22.30 -40.49 31.84
C GLN A 381 22.33 -38.96 32.03
N PRO A 382 22.40 -38.46 33.28
CA PRO A 382 22.45 -37.02 33.53
C PRO A 382 23.78 -36.43 33.05
N LEU A 383 23.70 -35.30 32.34
CA LEU A 383 24.84 -34.41 32.06
C LEU A 383 25.06 -33.43 33.21
N TRP A 384 23.98 -33.04 33.89
CA TRP A 384 24.01 -32.10 34.99
C TRP A 384 23.29 -32.70 36.20
N HIS A 385 24.01 -32.83 37.31
CA HIS A 385 23.53 -33.54 38.49
C HIS A 385 22.75 -32.67 39.47
N ASP A 386 23.06 -31.38 39.54
CA ASP A 386 22.48 -30.47 40.53
C ASP A 386 21.76 -29.28 39.86
N PRO A 387 20.44 -29.42 39.57
CA PRO A 387 19.63 -28.37 38.97
C PRO A 387 19.67 -27.01 39.67
N ASP A 388 19.93 -26.97 40.98
CA ASP A 388 19.83 -25.76 41.78
C ASP A 388 21.03 -24.81 41.54
N LEU A 389 22.07 -25.30 40.86
CA LEU A 389 23.22 -24.51 40.43
C LEU A 389 23.02 -23.73 39.13
N PHE A 390 21.88 -23.90 38.44
CA PHE A 390 21.57 -23.06 37.28
C PHE A 390 21.18 -21.65 37.73
N ALA A 391 21.85 -20.65 37.16
CA ALA A 391 21.41 -19.27 37.32
C ALA A 391 20.06 -19.06 36.62
N ASP A 392 19.11 -18.48 37.34
CA ASP A 392 17.82 -18.07 36.80
C ASP A 392 17.85 -16.55 36.58
N GLU A 393 17.91 -16.15 35.30
CA GLU A 393 18.01 -14.74 34.89
C GLU A 393 16.81 -13.87 35.34
N ARG A 394 15.72 -14.48 35.82
CA ARG A 394 14.59 -13.74 36.42
C ARG A 394 14.96 -13.14 37.78
N PHE A 395 16.00 -13.64 38.43
CA PHE A 395 16.49 -13.13 39.70
C PHE A 395 17.84 -12.43 39.50
N PRO A 396 17.95 -11.11 39.74
CA PRO A 396 19.21 -10.40 39.57
C PRO A 396 20.29 -10.93 40.51
N THR A 397 21.32 -11.58 39.95
CA THR A 397 22.52 -11.99 40.67
C THR A 397 23.67 -11.05 40.33
N HIS A 398 24.44 -10.60 41.33
CA HIS A 398 25.63 -9.79 41.10
C HIS A 398 26.84 -10.68 40.84
N TYR A 399 27.51 -10.47 39.72
CA TYR A 399 28.75 -11.15 39.34
C TYR A 399 29.76 -10.13 38.80
N THR A 400 31.04 -10.46 38.96
CA THR A 400 32.17 -9.58 38.66
C THR A 400 33.13 -10.25 37.66
N SER A 401 34.04 -9.47 37.08
CA SER A 401 35.12 -10.04 36.27
C SER A 401 36.03 -10.96 37.08
N GLU A 402 36.14 -10.76 38.40
CA GLU A 402 36.88 -11.68 39.27
C GLU A 402 36.21 -13.06 39.37
N ASP A 403 34.87 -13.12 39.38
CA ASP A 403 34.13 -14.38 39.32
C ASP A 403 34.41 -15.14 38.02
N ALA A 404 34.40 -14.43 36.89
CA ALA A 404 34.75 -15.00 35.60
C ALA A 404 36.19 -15.52 35.57
N ARG A 405 37.13 -14.82 36.22
CA ARG A 405 38.52 -15.29 36.38
C ARG A 405 38.59 -16.58 37.17
N ARG A 406 37.93 -16.63 38.34
CA ARG A 406 37.92 -17.83 39.20
C ARG A 406 37.35 -19.03 38.45
N PHE A 407 36.24 -18.85 37.74
CA PHE A 407 35.64 -19.88 36.90
C PHE A 407 36.60 -20.35 35.80
N THR A 408 37.18 -19.42 35.04
CA THR A 408 38.04 -19.75 33.89
C THR A 408 39.32 -20.47 34.33
N ASN A 409 39.92 -20.06 35.47
CA ASN A 409 41.08 -20.72 36.04
C ASN A 409 40.74 -22.16 36.48
N LEU A 410 39.62 -22.35 37.17
CA LEU A 410 39.17 -23.68 37.59
C LEU A 410 38.89 -24.57 36.38
N LEU A 411 38.23 -24.03 35.35
CA LEU A 411 37.95 -24.73 34.10
C LEU A 411 39.25 -25.16 33.41
N ALA A 412 40.22 -24.25 33.26
CA ALA A 412 41.51 -24.56 32.66
C ALA A 412 42.23 -25.68 33.43
N GLN A 413 42.26 -25.61 34.76
CA GLN A 413 42.87 -26.66 35.60
C GLN A 413 42.17 -28.02 35.41
N LYS A 414 40.83 -28.05 35.34
CA LYS A 414 40.05 -29.28 35.08
C LYS A 414 40.31 -29.86 33.69
N LEU A 415 40.58 -29.02 32.70
CA LEU A 415 40.96 -29.42 31.35
C LEU A 415 42.44 -29.80 31.21
N GLY A 416 43.24 -29.69 32.29
CA GLY A 416 44.69 -29.94 32.26
C GLY A 416 45.48 -28.85 31.54
N LEU A 417 44.89 -27.66 31.36
CA LEU A 417 45.51 -26.51 30.72
C LEU A 417 46.13 -25.58 31.77
N THR A 418 47.26 -24.98 31.43
CA THR A 418 47.91 -23.98 32.29
C THR A 418 47.27 -22.60 32.08
N GLU A 419 47.33 -21.76 33.12
CA GLU A 419 46.74 -20.41 33.10
C GLU A 419 47.35 -19.48 32.02
N ARG A 420 48.53 -19.84 31.47
CA ARG A 420 49.19 -19.09 30.38
C ARG A 420 48.35 -18.96 29.11
N TYR A 421 47.35 -19.82 28.94
CA TYR A 421 46.45 -19.82 27.78
C TYR A 421 45.22 -18.93 27.99
N ILE A 422 44.98 -18.45 29.21
CA ILE A 422 43.87 -17.55 29.51
C ILE A 422 44.29 -16.14 29.10
N GLN A 423 43.48 -15.50 28.28
CA GLN A 423 43.71 -14.13 27.81
C GLN A 423 42.66 -13.19 28.40
N PRO A 424 43.06 -12.09 29.07
CA PRO A 424 42.13 -11.06 29.51
C PRO A 424 41.54 -10.31 28.31
N GLY A 425 40.23 -10.08 28.35
CA GLY A 425 39.49 -9.26 27.39
C GLY A 425 39.31 -7.84 27.91
N TYR A 426 39.45 -6.87 27.01
CA TYR A 426 39.33 -5.43 27.26
C TYR A 426 38.34 -4.82 26.27
N GLU A 427 37.81 -3.64 26.61
CA GLU A 427 37.01 -2.84 25.68
C GLU A 427 37.91 -2.32 24.52
N ASP A 428 37.37 -2.29 23.30
CA ASP A 428 38.11 -1.81 22.12
C ASP A 428 38.14 -0.28 22.08
N ILE A 429 39.22 0.28 22.62
CA ILE A 429 39.47 1.72 22.68
C ILE A 429 39.43 2.38 21.29
N PHE A 430 39.97 1.71 20.26
CA PHE A 430 40.06 2.28 18.92
C PHE A 430 38.70 2.30 18.21
N TYR A 431 37.86 1.29 18.46
CA TYR A 431 36.47 1.28 18.00
C TYR A 431 35.70 2.49 18.55
N TYR A 432 35.80 2.78 19.85
CA TYR A 432 35.11 3.91 20.46
C TYR A 432 35.66 5.27 19.98
N LEU A 433 36.98 5.43 19.86
CA LEU A 433 37.60 6.67 19.34
C LEU A 433 37.26 6.93 17.85
N TRP A 434 37.19 5.88 17.03
CA TRP A 434 36.79 6.00 15.64
C TRP A 434 35.32 6.38 15.50
N ARG A 435 34.45 5.82 16.36
CA ARG A 435 33.02 6.08 16.37
C ARG A 435 32.71 7.50 16.88
N GLU A 436 33.42 7.99 17.89
CA GLU A 436 33.38 9.39 18.33
C GLU A 436 33.70 10.37 17.19
N ARG A 437 34.73 10.08 16.39
CA ARG A 437 35.09 10.91 15.20
C ARG A 437 34.07 10.88 14.07
N ARG A 438 33.15 9.92 14.03
CA ARG A 438 32.07 9.87 13.03
C ARG A 438 30.82 10.63 13.49
N LEU A 439 30.79 11.14 14.71
CA LEU A 439 29.74 12.04 15.16
C LEU A 439 29.92 13.41 14.47
N PRO A 440 28.83 14.04 13.97
CA PRO A 440 28.88 15.40 13.45
C PRO A 440 29.49 16.38 14.46
N VAL A 441 30.23 17.40 13.99
CA VAL A 441 30.99 18.37 14.84
C VAL A 441 30.11 19.09 15.88
N ASN A 442 28.80 19.05 15.70
CA ASN A 442 27.76 19.63 16.54
C ASN A 442 27.12 18.66 17.56
N VAL A 443 27.69 17.47 17.78
CA VAL A 443 27.26 16.50 18.81
C VAL A 443 28.37 16.35 19.84
N ASP A 444 28.13 16.82 21.06
CA ASP A 444 29.01 16.60 22.20
C ASP A 444 28.91 15.12 22.64
N PRO A 445 30.02 14.39 22.86
CA PRO A 445 30.01 13.00 23.36
C PRO A 445 29.30 12.82 24.71
N PHE A 446 29.12 13.89 25.48
CA PHE A 446 28.33 13.92 26.72
C PHE A 446 26.89 14.40 26.49
N ASP A 447 26.53 14.84 25.28
CA ASP A 447 25.17 15.22 24.96
C ASP A 447 24.27 13.98 24.79
N SER A 448 23.17 14.11 25.48
CA SER A 448 22.08 13.20 25.75
C SER A 448 21.30 12.64 24.55
N LYS A 449 21.74 12.87 23.30
CA LYS A 449 21.00 12.56 22.07
C LYS A 449 21.55 11.36 21.30
N LEU A 450 21.85 10.28 22.02
CA LEU A 450 21.79 8.95 21.42
C LEU A 450 20.33 8.53 21.53
N ASP A 451 19.62 8.43 20.40
CA ASP A 451 18.22 7.98 20.34
C ASP A 451 18.02 6.54 20.87
N ASP A 452 19.13 5.83 21.16
CA ASP A 452 19.15 4.47 21.68
C ASP A 452 19.58 4.41 23.16
N GLU A 453 18.65 3.97 24.01
CA GLU A 453 18.83 3.81 25.46
C GLU A 453 19.92 2.78 25.81
N LEU A 454 20.05 1.70 25.04
CA LEU A 454 21.03 0.63 25.29
C LEU A 454 22.47 1.11 25.09
N GLU A 455 22.70 1.92 24.06
CA GLU A 455 24.00 2.52 23.77
C GLU A 455 24.42 3.51 24.86
N ARG A 456 23.46 4.29 25.38
CA ARG A 456 23.72 5.22 26.49
C ARG A 456 24.15 4.48 27.75
N VAL A 457 23.45 3.41 28.10
CA VAL A 457 23.78 2.57 29.27
C VAL A 457 25.15 1.93 29.09
N ARG A 458 25.47 1.45 27.88
CA ARG A 458 26.75 0.83 27.55
C ARG A 458 27.91 1.83 27.65
N LEU A 459 27.82 3.01 27.05
CA LEU A 459 28.85 4.03 27.13
C LEU A 459 29.08 4.48 28.58
N ARG A 460 28.00 4.71 29.35
CA ARG A 460 28.09 5.03 30.78
C ARG A 460 28.83 3.95 31.55
N ARG A 461 28.58 2.68 31.26
CA ARG A 461 29.27 1.54 31.89
C ARG A 461 30.76 1.51 31.54
N VAL A 462 31.12 1.68 30.27
CA VAL A 462 32.51 1.69 29.79
C VAL A 462 33.31 2.84 30.42
N PHE A 463 32.76 4.06 30.47
CA PHE A 463 33.44 5.19 31.11
C PHE A 463 33.54 5.06 32.63
N THR A 464 32.59 4.38 33.29
CA THR A 464 32.63 4.12 34.74
C THR A 464 33.63 3.02 35.09
N GLN A 465 33.72 1.95 34.29
CA GLN A 465 34.58 0.79 34.55
C GLN A 465 36.05 1.01 34.17
N LYS A 466 36.37 2.11 33.45
CA LYS A 466 37.68 2.42 32.86
C LYS A 466 38.07 1.46 31.72
N LEU A 467 38.66 2.01 30.66
CA LEU A 467 38.98 1.28 29.43
C LEU A 467 40.11 0.24 29.58
N ASP A 468 40.92 0.36 30.63
CA ASP A 468 42.01 -0.56 30.97
C ASP A 468 41.56 -1.71 31.89
N ALA A 469 40.30 -1.72 32.34
CA ALA A 469 39.77 -2.78 33.16
C ALA A 469 39.49 -4.05 32.34
N VAL A 470 39.79 -5.20 32.95
CA VAL A 470 39.46 -6.50 32.36
C VAL A 470 37.95 -6.72 32.45
N VAL A 471 37.31 -6.85 31.28
CA VAL A 471 35.85 -7.05 31.14
C VAL A 471 35.45 -8.50 30.86
N GLY A 472 36.41 -9.36 30.53
CA GLY A 472 36.16 -10.79 30.29
C GLY A 472 37.46 -11.61 30.21
N TYR A 473 37.33 -12.92 30.00
CA TYR A 473 38.45 -13.84 29.82
C TYR A 473 38.16 -14.78 28.65
N MET A 474 39.18 -15.06 27.86
CA MET A 474 39.12 -15.99 26.73
C MET A 474 40.07 -17.17 27.01
N LEU A 475 39.55 -18.39 26.90
CA LEU A 475 40.34 -19.62 26.94
C LEU A 475 40.24 -20.31 25.56
N PRO A 476 41.30 -20.26 24.72
CA PRO A 476 41.32 -20.97 23.45
C PRO A 476 41.31 -22.48 23.69
N LEU A 477 40.35 -23.19 23.09
CA LEU A 477 40.20 -24.65 23.24
C LEU A 477 40.78 -25.44 22.05
N GLU A 478 41.18 -24.77 20.98
CA GLU A 478 41.74 -25.39 19.77
C GLU A 478 42.89 -24.54 19.19
N PRO A 479 44.00 -25.14 18.70
CA PRO A 479 45.05 -24.43 17.98
C PRO A 479 44.55 -23.97 16.60
N GLY A 480 44.79 -22.71 16.25
CA GLY A 480 44.22 -22.01 15.07
C GLY A 480 44.59 -22.53 13.66
N ASN A 481 45.08 -23.76 13.51
CA ASN A 481 45.49 -24.38 12.23
C ASN A 481 44.82 -25.75 11.97
N ALA A 482 43.63 -26.01 12.50
CA ALA A 482 42.97 -27.30 12.30
C ALA A 482 42.19 -27.44 10.99
N ASN A 483 41.71 -26.37 10.33
CA ASN A 483 41.07 -26.52 9.01
C ASN A 483 41.04 -25.25 8.13
N ARG A 484 41.54 -25.47 6.91
CA ARG A 484 41.63 -24.71 5.66
C ARG A 484 40.47 -23.78 5.17
N ASP A 485 39.49 -23.38 5.98
CA ASP A 485 38.30 -22.65 5.48
C ASP A 485 38.23 -21.15 5.80
N ALA A 486 39.34 -20.52 6.18
CA ALA A 486 39.44 -19.06 6.19
C ALA A 486 39.78 -18.53 4.77
N PRO A 487 38.95 -17.67 4.14
CA PRO A 487 39.25 -17.13 2.81
C PRO A 487 40.56 -16.34 2.82
N GLY A 488 41.46 -16.72 1.91
CA GLY A 488 42.87 -16.36 1.93
C GLY A 488 43.20 -14.90 1.58
N SER A 489 44.32 -14.45 2.16
CA SER A 489 44.94 -13.16 1.92
C SER A 489 45.67 -13.11 0.57
N LYS A 490 45.43 -12.04 -0.21
CA LYS A 490 46.41 -11.46 -1.13
C LYS A 490 46.29 -9.94 -1.11
N ALA A 491 47.41 -9.27 -0.86
CA ALA A 491 47.56 -7.81 -0.88
C ALA A 491 48.15 -7.31 -2.20
N ARG A 492 47.76 -6.09 -2.62
CA ARG A 492 48.53 -4.95 -3.22
C ARG A 492 47.76 -4.18 -4.34
N PRO A 493 48.15 -2.93 -4.75
CA PRO A 493 47.65 -1.65 -4.20
C PRO A 493 47.13 -0.65 -5.29
N GLY A 494 46.49 0.47 -4.92
CA GLY A 494 46.22 1.58 -5.88
C GLY A 494 45.21 2.66 -5.44
N ARG A 495 45.64 3.93 -5.43
CA ARG A 495 44.90 5.22 -5.28
C ARG A 495 44.05 5.56 -6.55
N PRO A 496 43.33 6.71 -6.66
CA PRO A 496 42.62 7.60 -5.72
C PRO A 496 41.17 7.98 -6.17
N ALA A 497 40.47 8.82 -5.40
CA ALA A 497 39.12 9.39 -5.64
C ALA A 497 39.03 10.39 -6.84
N PRO A 498 37.80 10.66 -7.33
CA PRO A 498 37.20 12.00 -7.21
C PRO A 498 35.68 11.91 -6.90
N GLY A 499 34.92 12.92 -6.50
CA GLY A 499 35.12 14.35 -6.34
C GLY A 499 33.74 14.90 -5.95
N SER A 500 33.71 15.78 -4.96
CA SER A 500 32.51 16.48 -4.50
C SER A 500 32.02 17.49 -5.54
N CYS A 501 30.71 17.61 -5.71
CA CYS A 501 30.10 18.84 -6.19
C CYS A 501 28.83 19.10 -5.37
N ALA A 502 28.90 20.10 -4.50
CA ALA A 502 27.77 20.67 -3.80
C ALA A 502 27.44 22.00 -4.48
N THR A 503 26.17 22.22 -4.79
CA THR A 503 25.63 23.53 -5.16
C THR A 503 24.41 23.80 -4.30
N THR A 504 24.58 24.73 -3.36
CA THR A 504 23.52 25.40 -2.61
C THR A 504 22.85 26.45 -3.48
N GLY A 505 21.52 26.48 -3.48
CA GLY A 505 20.72 27.56 -4.03
C GLY A 505 19.55 27.85 -3.10
N SER A 506 19.61 28.98 -2.41
CA SER A 506 18.46 29.61 -1.75
C SER A 506 17.52 30.21 -2.79
N ILE A 507 16.23 30.34 -2.47
CA ILE A 507 15.39 31.53 -2.77
C ILE A 507 14.00 31.37 -2.13
N SER A 508 13.49 32.55 -1.80
CA SER A 508 12.30 32.99 -1.08
C SER A 508 10.90 32.63 -1.64
N SER A 509 9.93 32.59 -0.72
CA SER A 509 8.46 32.77 -0.90
C SER A 509 8.10 34.06 -1.68
N PRO A 510 6.88 34.25 -2.27
CA PRO A 510 5.57 33.87 -1.69
C PRO A 510 4.46 33.42 -2.70
N ALA A 511 3.23 33.27 -2.18
CA ALA A 511 1.90 33.24 -2.81
C ALA A 511 1.36 31.91 -3.38
N ILE A 512 0.20 31.51 -2.83
CA ILE A 512 -0.62 30.32 -3.11
C ILE A 512 -1.56 30.62 -4.28
N ARG A 513 -1.66 29.69 -5.24
CA ARG A 513 -2.60 29.72 -6.38
C ARG A 513 -3.30 28.35 -6.51
N PRO A 514 -4.53 28.31 -7.06
CA PRO A 514 -5.42 27.15 -6.97
C PRO A 514 -4.93 25.93 -7.76
N TRP A 515 -5.50 24.77 -7.43
CA TRP A 515 -5.23 23.50 -8.08
C TRP A 515 -5.90 23.42 -9.45
N ALA A 516 -5.33 22.62 -10.36
CA ALA A 516 -5.93 22.37 -11.68
C ALA A 516 -7.13 21.43 -11.53
N ILE A 517 -8.34 21.91 -11.82
CA ILE A 517 -9.57 21.14 -11.72
C ILE A 517 -10.18 20.93 -13.12
N ALA A 518 -10.45 19.68 -13.47
CA ALA A 518 -11.17 19.32 -14.70
C ALA A 518 -12.56 18.78 -14.35
N CYS A 519 -13.57 19.11 -15.15
CA CYS A 519 -14.89 18.49 -15.03
C CYS A 519 -15.03 17.37 -16.07
N ARG A 520 -15.49 16.20 -15.61
CA ARG A 520 -15.97 15.14 -16.47
C ARG A 520 -17.47 15.09 -16.43
N SER A 521 -18.10 14.79 -17.55
CA SER A 521 -19.53 14.56 -17.59
C SER A 521 -19.88 13.42 -18.50
N THR A 522 -21.05 12.85 -18.22
CA THR A 522 -21.80 12.08 -19.17
C THR A 522 -23.20 12.68 -19.41
N ARG A 523 -23.59 13.84 -18.82
CA ARG A 523 -24.99 14.31 -18.55
C ARG A 523 -25.79 15.02 -19.66
N SER A 524 -26.93 14.48 -20.14
CA SER A 524 -27.77 15.13 -21.18
C SER A 524 -28.69 16.22 -20.62
N HIS A 525 -28.82 17.34 -21.33
CA HIS A 525 -29.65 18.47 -20.91
C HIS A 525 -31.15 18.22 -21.19
N GLY A 526 -31.94 18.23 -20.12
CA GLY A 526 -33.40 18.26 -20.15
C GLY A 526 -33.96 18.60 -18.77
N SER A 527 -34.22 19.89 -18.52
CA SER A 527 -35.06 20.46 -17.45
C SER A 527 -34.71 20.10 -15.97
N ALA A 528 -33.84 20.91 -15.36
CA ALA A 528 -33.96 21.48 -14.00
C ALA A 528 -32.66 22.22 -13.65
N ARG A 529 -32.75 23.51 -13.30
CA ARG A 529 -31.63 24.31 -12.78
C ARG A 529 -31.12 23.69 -11.48
N ALA A 530 -29.94 23.07 -11.53
CA ALA A 530 -29.12 22.82 -10.36
C ALA A 530 -27.85 23.66 -10.53
N THR A 531 -27.80 24.78 -9.82
CA THR A 531 -26.62 25.63 -9.72
C THR A 531 -25.60 24.88 -8.86
N ILE A 532 -24.57 24.33 -9.49
CA ILE A 532 -23.34 23.95 -8.78
C ILE A 532 -22.65 25.28 -8.49
N PRO A 533 -22.33 25.63 -7.22
CA PRO A 533 -21.58 26.84 -6.94
C PRO A 533 -20.15 26.61 -7.43
N THR A 534 -19.86 27.16 -8.61
CA THR A 534 -18.51 27.38 -9.16
C THR A 534 -17.73 28.33 -8.28
#